data_AF-A7AU43-F1
#
_entry.id   AF-A7AU43-F1
#
_cell.length_a   1.000
_cell.length_b   1.000
_cell.length_c   1.000
_cell.angle_alpha   90.00
_cell.angle_beta   90.00
_cell.angle_gamma   90.00
#
_symmetry.space_group_name_H-M   'P 1'
#
loop_
_entity.id
_entity.type
_entity.pdbx_description
1 polymer ?
#
loop_
_entity_poly.entity_id
_entity_poly.type
_entity_poly.pdbx_seq_one_letter_code
_entity_poly.pdbx_strand_id
1 'polypeptide(L)'
;MEPLIQQANQEFGLHIKRLDIASPSNYALLIKLDKVAHCGGLPFFYNLKTHRHICGATTYQNLVAWATGKPSGTIIPPPMKEEEIRATYRKTVSVANESTHHTGGICSNYDKVKRCMYRYLNVYFCVVIVNGREKDAGSFG
;
A
#
# COMPACT_ATOMS: atom_id res chain seq x y z
N MET A 1 0.33 -6.42 -5.22
CA MET A 1 -1.01 -5.83 -5.02
C MET A 1 -1.79 -5.67 -6.32
N GLU A 2 -1.15 -5.39 -7.47
CA GLU A 2 -1.84 -5.16 -8.74
C GLU A 2 -2.90 -6.21 -9.14
N PRO A 3 -2.61 -7.53 -9.09
CA PRO A 3 -3.60 -8.53 -9.52
C PRO A 3 -4.87 -8.50 -8.66
N LEU A 4 -4.72 -8.23 -7.35
CA LEU A 4 -5.83 -8.13 -6.41
C LEU A 4 -6.70 -6.90 -6.66
N ILE A 5 -6.08 -5.79 -7.11
CA ILE A 5 -6.80 -4.57 -7.48
C ILE A 5 -7.62 -4.80 -8.75
N GLN A 6 -7.02 -5.44 -9.76
CA GLN A 6 -7.71 -5.78 -11.01
C GLN A 6 -8.90 -6.71 -10.74
N GLN A 7 -8.69 -7.74 -9.93
CA GLN A 7 -9.76 -8.64 -9.52
C GLN A 7 -10.89 -7.89 -8.79
N ALA A 8 -10.56 -7.02 -7.82
CA ALA A 8 -11.56 -6.23 -7.09
C ALA A 8 -12.36 -5.29 -8.01
N ASN A 9 -11.70 -4.66 -8.99
CA ASN A 9 -12.36 -3.82 -9.98
C ASN A 9 -13.35 -4.61 -10.83
N GLN A 10 -12.98 -5.81 -11.27
CA GLN A 10 -13.84 -6.70 -12.07
C GLN A 10 -15.01 -7.28 -11.27
N GLU A 11 -14.75 -7.79 -10.07
CA GLU A 11 -15.73 -8.50 -9.25
C GLU A 11 -16.79 -7.56 -8.64
N PHE A 12 -16.36 -6.38 -8.18
CA PHE A 12 -17.23 -5.45 -7.44
C PHE A 12 -17.58 -4.19 -8.23
N GLY A 13 -17.18 -4.09 -9.51
CA GLY A 13 -17.37 -2.89 -10.32
C GLY A 13 -16.70 -1.66 -9.71
N LEU A 14 -15.56 -1.86 -9.04
CA LEU A 14 -14.81 -0.80 -8.39
C LEU A 14 -13.92 -0.08 -9.42
N HIS A 15 -13.61 1.17 -9.13
CA HIS A 15 -12.64 1.96 -9.88
C HIS A 15 -11.50 2.39 -8.98
N ILE A 16 -10.67 1.42 -8.64
CA ILE A 16 -9.43 1.66 -7.95
C ILE A 16 -8.40 2.09 -9.00
N LYS A 17 -7.91 3.35 -8.92
CA LYS A 17 -6.90 3.89 -9.84
C LYS A 17 -5.53 3.89 -9.19
N ARG A 18 -4.55 3.36 -9.92
CA ARG A 18 -3.14 3.44 -9.55
C ARG A 18 -2.55 4.76 -10.03
N LEU A 19 -1.87 5.45 -9.13
CA LEU A 19 -1.10 6.65 -9.42
C LEU A 19 0.39 6.34 -9.29
N ASP A 20 1.12 6.60 -10.37
CA ASP A 20 2.58 6.55 -10.35
C ASP A 20 3.11 7.80 -9.65
N ILE A 21 3.80 7.60 -8.52
CA ILE A 21 4.36 8.67 -7.70
C ILE A 21 5.66 9.25 -8.25
N ALA A 22 6.18 8.71 -9.37
CA ALA A 22 7.29 9.34 -10.10
C ALA A 22 6.88 10.70 -10.70
N SER A 23 5.58 10.92 -10.93
CA SER A 23 5.05 12.22 -11.36
C SER A 23 5.01 13.21 -10.19
N PRO A 24 5.53 14.45 -10.34
CA PRO A 24 5.48 15.47 -9.28
C PRO A 24 4.07 15.75 -8.75
N SER A 25 3.07 15.75 -9.62
CA SER A 25 1.67 16.02 -9.24
C SER A 25 1.09 14.91 -8.36
N ASN A 26 1.37 13.65 -8.69
CA ASN A 26 0.92 12.51 -7.90
C ASN A 26 1.67 12.40 -6.57
N TYR A 27 2.97 12.72 -6.56
CA TYR A 27 3.75 12.81 -5.34
C TYR A 27 3.21 13.91 -4.41
N ALA A 28 2.92 15.10 -4.94
CA ALA A 28 2.32 16.18 -4.16
C ALA A 28 0.95 15.80 -3.57
N LEU A 29 0.13 15.06 -4.33
CA LEU A 29 -1.13 14.51 -3.84
C LEU A 29 -0.89 13.51 -2.70
N LEU A 30 0.05 12.56 -2.86
CA LEU A 30 0.42 11.61 -1.81
C LEU A 30 0.82 12.34 -0.52
N ILE A 31 1.72 13.33 -0.60
CA ILE A 31 2.16 14.10 0.57
C ILE A 31 0.98 14.80 1.27
N LYS A 32 0.02 15.34 0.51
CA LYS A 32 -1.17 15.97 1.10
C LYS A 32 -2.05 14.96 1.84
N LEU A 33 -2.29 13.79 1.25
CA LEU A 33 -3.13 12.75 1.85
C LEU A 33 -2.45 12.08 3.05
N ASP A 34 -1.13 11.85 2.96
CA ASP A 34 -0.34 11.19 3.99
C ASP A 34 -0.10 12.07 5.23
N LYS A 35 -0.17 13.40 5.09
CA LYS A 35 -0.16 14.32 6.26
C LYS A 35 -1.27 14.04 7.27
N VAL A 36 -2.41 13.52 6.81
CA VAL A 36 -3.56 13.17 7.66
C VAL A 36 -3.48 11.69 8.09
N ALA A 37 -2.98 10.83 7.21
CA ALA A 37 -2.93 9.38 7.46
C ALA A 37 -1.72 8.94 8.31
N HIS A 38 -0.62 9.69 8.28
CA HIS A 38 0.65 9.37 8.94
C HIS A 38 1.20 7.98 8.60
N CYS A 39 1.03 7.50 7.35
CA CYS A 39 1.55 6.20 6.91
C CYS A 39 3.05 6.27 6.60
N GLY A 40 3.52 7.33 5.94
CA GLY A 40 4.95 7.56 5.66
C GLY A 40 5.61 6.57 4.70
N GLY A 41 4.83 5.74 3.99
CA GLY A 41 5.38 4.66 3.15
C GLY A 41 4.38 4.14 2.11
N LEU A 42 4.92 3.37 1.16
CA LEU A 42 4.16 2.72 0.09
C LEU A 42 4.14 1.19 0.26
N PRO A 43 3.12 0.49 -0.28
CA PRO A 43 1.95 1.04 -1.00
C PRO A 43 0.98 1.78 -0.07
N PHE A 44 0.34 2.83 -0.59
CA PHE A 44 -0.63 3.65 0.15
C PHE A 44 -1.97 3.64 -0.58
N PHE A 45 -3.05 3.42 0.16
CA PHE A 45 -4.41 3.38 -0.38
C PHE A 45 -5.25 4.49 0.24
N TYR A 46 -5.90 5.33 -0.57
CA TYR A 46 -6.82 6.37 -0.07
C TYR A 46 -8.17 6.38 -0.80
N ASN A 47 -9.26 6.29 -0.02
CA ASN A 47 -10.62 6.29 -0.55
C ASN A 47 -11.19 7.71 -0.46
N LEU A 48 -11.34 8.38 -1.60
CA LEU A 48 -11.81 9.76 -1.65
C LEU A 48 -13.26 9.95 -1.15
N LYS A 49 -14.07 8.89 -1.10
CA LYS A 49 -15.46 8.96 -0.61
C LYS A 49 -15.56 8.83 0.89
N THR A 50 -14.84 7.88 1.46
CA THR A 50 -14.93 7.55 2.90
C THR A 50 -13.83 8.20 3.72
N HIS A 51 -12.84 8.82 3.05
CA HIS A 51 -11.61 9.36 3.63
C HIS A 51 -10.77 8.34 4.41
N ARG A 52 -11.05 7.04 4.24
CA ARG A 52 -10.31 5.95 4.86
C ARG A 52 -9.06 5.61 4.06
N HIS A 53 -8.03 5.17 4.78
CA HIS A 53 -6.75 4.80 4.20
C HIS A 53 -6.25 3.44 4.69
N ILE A 54 -5.35 2.85 3.92
CA ILE A 54 -4.57 1.66 4.32
C ILE A 54 -3.09 1.99 4.13
N CYS A 55 -2.30 1.72 5.16
CA CYS A 55 -0.85 1.87 5.17
C CYS A 55 -0.20 0.51 4.86
N GLY A 56 0.44 0.39 3.70
CA GLY A 56 1.21 -0.80 3.32
C GLY A 56 0.39 -1.90 2.63
N ALA A 57 1.04 -3.03 2.39
CA ALA A 57 0.40 -4.20 1.77
C ALA A 57 -0.71 -4.74 2.68
N THR A 58 -1.78 -5.27 2.07
CA THR A 58 -2.93 -5.74 2.82
C THR A 58 -3.60 -6.97 2.23
N THR A 59 -4.54 -7.57 2.95
CA THR A 59 -5.32 -8.72 2.50
C THR A 59 -6.37 -8.30 1.46
N TYR A 60 -6.77 -9.22 0.59
CA TYR A 60 -7.83 -8.97 -0.40
C TYR A 60 -9.13 -8.52 0.26
N GLN A 61 -9.52 -9.20 1.35
CA GLN A 61 -10.74 -8.87 2.10
C GLN A 61 -10.70 -7.44 2.65
N ASN A 62 -9.56 -7.01 3.21
CA ASN A 62 -9.43 -5.65 3.72
C ASN A 62 -9.46 -4.62 2.59
N LEU A 63 -8.82 -4.90 1.44
CA LEU A 63 -8.86 -4.06 0.24
C LEU A 63 -10.30 -3.87 -0.26
N VAL A 64 -11.07 -4.94 -0.40
CA VAL A 64 -12.47 -4.86 -0.86
C VAL A 64 -13.34 -4.14 0.16
N ALA A 65 -13.19 -4.43 1.46
CA ALA A 65 -13.96 -3.77 2.51
C ALA A 65 -13.71 -2.25 2.52
N TRP A 66 -12.44 -1.85 2.46
CA TRP A 66 -12.04 -0.45 2.34
C TRP A 66 -12.60 0.21 1.08
N ALA A 67 -12.54 -0.48 -0.06
CA ALA A 67 -13.01 0.07 -1.32
C ALA A 67 -14.54 0.25 -1.37
N THR A 68 -15.28 -0.65 -0.72
CA THR A 68 -16.74 -0.63 -0.64
C THR A 68 -17.29 0.20 0.52
N GLY A 69 -16.43 0.83 1.33
CA GLY A 69 -16.83 1.65 2.48
C GLY A 69 -17.27 0.85 3.72
N LYS A 70 -17.04 -0.46 3.72
CA LYS A 70 -17.28 -1.34 4.88
C LYS A 70 -16.20 -1.13 5.94
N PRO A 71 -16.41 -1.60 7.19
CA PRO A 71 -15.35 -1.64 8.21
C PRO A 71 -14.09 -2.32 7.68
N SER A 72 -12.95 -1.63 7.81
CA SER A 72 -11.63 -2.05 7.30
C SER A 72 -10.54 -1.58 8.26
N GLY A 73 -9.45 -2.31 8.37
CA GLY A 73 -8.29 -1.91 9.17
C GLY A 73 -7.30 -1.07 8.36
N THR A 74 -6.64 -0.12 9.02
CA THR A 74 -5.59 0.72 8.43
C THR A 74 -4.29 -0.03 8.22
N ILE A 75 -3.98 -1.00 9.09
CA ILE A 75 -2.79 -1.84 9.03
C ILE A 75 -3.22 -3.29 9.23
N ILE A 76 -3.43 -4.01 8.12
CA ILE A 76 -3.69 -5.46 8.14
C ILE A 76 -2.73 -6.09 7.14
N PRO A 77 -1.56 -6.59 7.57
CA PRO A 77 -0.60 -7.21 6.65
C PRO A 77 -1.16 -8.52 6.07
N PRO A 78 -0.78 -8.89 4.84
CA PRO A 78 -1.11 -10.21 4.31
C PRO A 78 -0.39 -11.29 5.13
N PRO A 79 -0.99 -12.49 5.26
CA PRO A 79 -0.30 -13.62 5.88
C PRO A 79 0.96 -13.95 5.09
N MET A 80 2.06 -14.21 5.80
CA MET A 80 3.31 -14.67 5.17
C MET A 80 3.10 -16.06 4.56
N LYS A 81 3.77 -16.34 3.45
CA LYS A 81 3.75 -17.68 2.86
C LYS A 81 4.64 -18.63 3.67
N GLU A 82 4.28 -19.91 3.72
CA GLU A 82 5.04 -20.95 4.43
C GLU A 82 6.52 -20.99 4.03
N GLU A 83 6.82 -20.79 2.76
CA GLU A 83 8.20 -20.72 2.25
C GLU A 83 8.97 -19.50 2.78
N GLU A 84 8.30 -18.35 2.91
CA GLU A 84 8.89 -17.12 3.48
C GLU A 84 9.13 -17.28 4.98
N ILE A 85 8.20 -17.94 5.67
CA ILE A 85 8.33 -18.32 7.08
C ILE A 85 9.57 -19.21 7.24
N ARG A 86 9.68 -20.28 6.43
CA ARG A 86 10.83 -21.20 6.44
C ARG A 86 12.15 -20.49 6.12
N ALA A 87 12.16 -19.59 5.15
CA ALA A 87 13.35 -18.80 4.79
C ALA A 87 13.78 -17.86 5.92
N THR A 88 12.81 -17.30 6.67
CA THR A 88 13.07 -16.47 7.85
C THR A 88 13.75 -17.28 8.95
N TYR A 89 13.22 -18.49 9.26
CA TYR A 89 13.83 -19.38 10.25
C TYR A 89 15.25 -19.83 9.88
N ARG A 90 15.53 -20.10 8.60
CA ARG A 90 16.90 -20.43 8.15
C ARG A 90 17.90 -19.31 8.46
N LYS A 91 17.48 -18.04 8.36
CA LYS A 91 18.35 -16.89 8.65
C LYS A 91 18.58 -16.69 10.14
N THR A 92 17.59 -16.90 10.99
CA THR A 92 17.74 -16.69 12.43
C THR A 92 18.65 -17.74 13.09
N VAL A 93 18.65 -18.98 12.60
CA VAL A 93 19.53 -20.04 13.11
C VAL A 93 21.00 -19.78 12.76
N SER A 94 21.30 -19.18 11.60
CA SER A 94 22.67 -18.77 11.24
C SER A 94 23.18 -17.55 12.01
N VAL A 95 22.31 -16.75 12.64
CA VAL A 95 22.68 -15.52 13.38
C VAL A 95 22.87 -15.77 14.87
N ALA A 96 22.35 -16.86 15.42
CA ALA A 96 22.56 -17.23 16.83
C ALA A 96 24.05 -17.49 17.19
N ASN A 97 24.95 -17.59 16.21
CA ASN A 97 26.38 -17.78 16.41
C ASN A 97 27.26 -16.55 16.11
N GLU A 98 26.70 -15.38 15.78
CA GLU A 98 27.52 -14.20 15.50
C GLU A 98 26.97 -12.94 16.19
N SER A 99 27.45 -12.71 17.41
CA SER A 99 27.28 -11.45 18.12
C SER A 99 28.13 -10.37 17.44
N THR A 100 27.54 -9.56 16.56
CA THR A 100 28.10 -8.24 16.22
C THR A 100 27.07 -7.13 16.32
N HIS A 101 27.47 -6.14 17.12
CA HIS A 101 26.83 -4.87 17.41
C HIS A 101 26.66 -4.05 16.12
N HIS A 102 25.44 -3.84 15.64
CA HIS A 102 25.16 -2.81 14.63
C HIS A 102 23.97 -1.94 15.04
N THR A 103 24.29 -0.69 15.36
CA THR A 103 23.38 0.41 15.65
C THR A 103 22.58 0.76 14.40
N GLY A 104 21.26 0.65 14.50
CA GLY A 104 20.32 0.99 13.43
C GLY A 104 20.30 2.50 13.15
N GLY A 105 20.79 2.90 11.98
CA GLY A 105 20.71 4.27 11.48
C GLY A 105 19.37 4.52 10.76
N ILE A 106 18.65 5.55 11.19
CA ILE A 106 17.45 6.07 10.52
C ILE A 106 17.89 6.68 9.18
N CYS A 107 17.35 6.17 8.06
CA CYS A 107 17.69 6.64 6.72
C CYS A 107 16.98 7.96 6.39
N SER A 108 17.67 9.10 6.58
CA SER A 108 17.10 10.44 6.42
C SER A 108 17.51 11.17 5.12
N ASN A 109 17.81 10.47 4.02
CA ASN A 109 18.31 11.15 2.80
C ASN A 109 17.76 10.58 1.48
N TYR A 110 17.23 11.47 0.64
CA TYR A 110 16.48 11.22 -0.61
C TYR A 110 17.26 10.34 -1.61
N ASP A 111 18.57 10.50 -1.73
CA ASP A 111 19.40 9.71 -2.64
C ASP A 111 19.70 8.28 -2.14
N LYS A 112 19.66 8.03 -0.83
CA LYS A 112 19.80 6.68 -0.26
C LYS A 112 18.48 5.89 -0.30
N VAL A 113 17.34 6.58 -0.25
CA VAL A 113 16.02 5.97 -0.46
C VAL A 113 15.96 5.29 -1.82
N LYS A 114 16.47 5.93 -2.89
CA LYS A 114 16.54 5.30 -4.23
C LYS A 114 17.32 3.97 -4.23
N ARG A 115 18.43 3.88 -3.49
CA ARG A 115 19.28 2.67 -3.50
C ARG A 115 18.70 1.51 -2.68
N CYS A 116 17.94 1.80 -1.62
CA CYS A 116 17.14 0.78 -0.91
C CYS A 116 15.86 0.39 -1.70
N MET A 117 15.24 1.33 -2.41
CA MET A 117 14.02 1.08 -3.19
C MET A 117 14.25 0.23 -4.46
N TYR A 118 15.45 0.24 -5.06
CA TYR A 118 15.73 -0.47 -6.31
C TYR A 118 15.81 -2.01 -6.19
N ARG A 119 15.83 -2.59 -4.98
CA ARG A 119 15.94 -4.05 -4.79
C ARG A 119 14.59 -4.78 -4.78
N TYR A 120 13.47 -4.06 -4.77
CA TYR A 120 12.12 -4.62 -4.85
C TYR A 120 11.39 -3.98 -6.04
N LEU A 121 11.49 -4.63 -7.20
CA LEU A 121 11.08 -4.14 -8.52
C LEU A 121 9.56 -3.93 -8.73
N ASN A 122 8.75 -3.66 -7.70
CA ASN A 122 7.29 -3.49 -7.84
C ASN A 122 6.60 -2.56 -6.81
N VAL A 123 7.31 -1.68 -6.08
CA VAL A 123 6.76 -0.98 -4.88
C VAL A 123 6.39 0.51 -5.09
N TYR A 124 6.51 1.06 -6.29
CA TYR A 124 6.38 2.52 -6.52
C TYR A 124 4.95 3.06 -6.74
N PHE A 125 3.95 2.59 -5.99
CA PHE A 125 2.56 2.94 -6.35
C PHE A 125 1.72 3.40 -5.16
N CYS A 126 1.15 4.59 -5.33
CA CYS A 126 0.03 5.10 -4.55
C CYS A 126 -1.25 4.70 -5.29
N VAL A 127 -2.25 4.23 -4.56
CA VAL A 127 -3.52 3.78 -5.11
C VAL A 127 -4.62 4.66 -4.54
N VAL A 128 -5.32 5.36 -5.41
CA VAL A 128 -6.42 6.24 -5.02
C VAL A 128 -7.69 5.71 -5.67
N ILE A 129 -8.73 5.47 -4.87
CA ILE A 129 -10.04 5.19 -5.46
C ILE A 129 -10.58 6.50 -6.01
N VAL A 130 -10.83 6.47 -7.32
CA VAL A 130 -11.51 7.51 -8.06
C VAL A 130 -12.64 6.74 -8.75
N ASN A 131 -13.85 6.71 -8.19
CA ASN A 131 -15.08 6.94 -8.96
C ASN A 131 -16.32 6.82 -8.07
N GLY A 132 -17.25 7.74 -8.33
CA GLY A 132 -18.68 7.55 -8.14
C GLY A 132 -19.16 6.25 -8.79
N ARG A 133 -20.29 5.71 -8.32
CA ARG A 133 -21.00 4.72 -9.14
C ARG A 133 -21.50 5.50 -10.36
N GLU A 134 -21.27 4.99 -11.56
CA GLU A 134 -21.96 5.45 -12.76
C GLU A 134 -23.42 4.93 -12.77
N LYS A 135 -24.13 5.09 -11.65
CA LYS A 135 -25.56 4.76 -11.52
C LYS A 135 -26.41 5.89 -10.94
N ASP A 136 -25.80 7.05 -10.69
CA ASP A 136 -26.52 8.24 -10.20
C ASP A 136 -26.68 9.31 -11.31
N ALA A 137 -26.67 8.92 -12.59
CA ALA A 137 -27.19 9.74 -13.69
C ALA A 137 -28.73 9.64 -13.73
N GLY A 138 -29.36 10.04 -12.62
CA GLY A 138 -30.80 10.23 -12.52
C GLY A 138 -31.09 11.73 -12.46
N SER A 139 -31.47 12.29 -13.61
CA SER A 139 -32.30 13.49 -13.78
C SER A 139 -32.25 14.54 -12.67
N PHE A 140 -31.40 15.57 -12.83
CA PHE A 140 -31.80 16.90 -12.37
C PHE A 140 -32.76 17.47 -13.41
N GLY A 141 -34.05 17.47 -13.06
CA GLY A 141 -35.05 18.32 -13.71
C GLY A 141 -34.95 19.76 -13.24
#